data_AF-A0A3G6N517-F1
#
_entry.id   AF-A0A3G6N517-F1
#
_cell.length_a   1.000
_cell.length_b   1.000
_cell.length_c   1.000
_cell.angle_alpha   90.00
_cell.angle_beta   90.00
_cell.angle_gamma   90.00
#
_symmetry.space_group_name_H-M   'P 1'
#
loop_
_entity.id
_entity.type
_entity.pdbx_description
1 polymer ?
#
loop_
_entity_poly.entity_id
_entity_poly.type
_entity_poly.pdbx_seq_one_letter_code
_entity_poly.pdbx_strand_id
1 'polypeptide(L)'
;MKKVNILIVLFSFVFFNCQKKSILKDDIKTSTIQYHIDGRWMVNCENGVGSLTIEGKDASLILLYNQVYIDMIELKRFDFENGISYKLKEIPEDMGNIGRNLKWKEYINDEPIAYIKMIDDKTYHFYWYGFYNKKTKKREFKENSFDQETNNEEVILKKCK
;
A
#
# COMPACT_ATOMS: atom_id res chain seq x y z
N MET A 1 39.37 20.75 -73.73
CA MET A 1 38.27 21.72 -73.56
C MET A 1 36.96 20.93 -73.64
N LYS A 2 36.06 20.82 -72.66
CA LYS A 2 35.71 21.64 -71.50
C LYS A 2 35.00 20.74 -70.46
N LYS A 3 35.28 21.03 -69.19
CA LYS A 3 34.48 20.86 -67.95
C LYS A 3 33.59 19.61 -67.79
N VAL A 4 34.06 18.72 -66.92
CA VAL A 4 33.23 17.76 -66.17
C VAL A 4 32.35 18.56 -65.20
N ASN A 5 31.03 18.50 -65.37
CA ASN A 5 30.06 19.03 -64.41
C ASN A 5 29.77 17.94 -63.36
N ILE A 6 30.27 18.19 -62.16
CA ILE A 6 29.95 17.45 -60.95
C ILE A 6 28.50 17.76 -60.58
N LEU A 7 27.61 16.77 -60.70
CA LEU A 7 26.24 16.85 -60.20
C LEU A 7 26.19 16.18 -58.82
N ILE A 8 26.32 16.99 -57.78
CA ILE A 8 26.10 16.60 -56.38
C ILE A 8 24.60 16.53 -56.18
N VAL A 9 24.05 15.31 -56.08
CA VAL A 9 22.68 15.10 -55.64
C VAL A 9 22.67 14.86 -54.14
N LEU A 10 21.90 15.72 -53.47
CA LEU A 10 21.69 15.87 -52.04
C LEU A 10 21.27 14.56 -51.37
N PHE A 11 22.12 14.01 -50.50
CA PHE A 11 21.69 13.16 -49.41
C PHE A 11 21.40 14.06 -48.22
N SER A 12 20.12 14.32 -47.98
CA SER A 12 19.60 15.01 -46.80
C SER A 12 19.84 14.14 -45.56
N PHE A 13 21.06 14.17 -45.04
CA PHE A 13 21.30 13.88 -43.63
C PHE A 13 20.71 15.05 -42.84
N VAL A 14 19.47 14.88 -42.40
CA VAL A 14 18.93 15.66 -41.31
C VAL A 14 19.77 15.32 -40.08
N PHE A 15 20.82 16.09 -39.87
CA PHE A 15 21.51 16.19 -38.60
C PHE A 15 20.49 16.75 -37.60
N PHE A 16 19.76 15.85 -36.93
CA PHE A 16 19.23 16.20 -35.62
C PHE A 16 20.44 16.48 -34.74
N ASN A 17 20.72 17.77 -34.59
CA ASN A 17 21.51 18.34 -33.51
C ASN A 17 20.79 18.02 -32.20
N CYS A 18 20.88 16.77 -31.73
CA CYS A 18 20.59 16.45 -30.35
C CYS A 18 21.83 16.86 -29.56
N GLN A 19 21.91 18.16 -29.25
CA GLN A 19 22.80 18.62 -28.20
C GLN A 19 22.42 17.82 -26.96
N LYS A 20 23.30 16.89 -26.58
CA LYS A 20 23.24 16.15 -25.34
C LYS A 20 23.43 17.16 -24.21
N LYS A 21 22.35 17.84 -23.85
CA LYS A 21 22.27 18.69 -22.67
C LYS A 21 22.42 17.75 -21.49
N SER A 22 23.60 17.76 -20.87
CA SER A 22 23.82 17.12 -19.59
C SER A 22 22.88 17.80 -18.60
N ILE A 23 21.73 17.18 -18.36
CA ILE A 23 20.89 17.55 -17.23
C ILE A 23 21.72 17.18 -16.01
N LEU A 24 22.10 18.22 -15.27
CA LEU A 24 22.76 18.12 -13.97
C LEU A 24 22.08 17.02 -13.17
N LYS A 25 22.90 16.15 -12.59
CA LYS A 25 22.55 15.47 -11.35
C LYS A 25 22.41 16.57 -10.30
N ASP A 26 21.28 17.26 -10.29
CA ASP A 26 20.83 17.92 -9.09
C ASP A 26 20.53 16.78 -8.13
N ASP A 27 21.27 16.78 -7.04
CA ASP A 27 21.08 15.88 -5.91
C ASP A 27 19.60 15.88 -5.52
N ILE A 28 18.87 14.87 -5.99
CA ILE A 28 17.65 14.44 -5.35
C ILE A 28 18.12 13.93 -4.00
N LYS A 29 18.24 14.85 -3.05
CA LYS A 29 18.21 14.55 -1.63
C LYS A 29 16.84 13.94 -1.41
N THR A 30 16.74 12.62 -1.61
CA THR A 30 15.64 11.80 -1.13
C THR A 30 15.66 12.00 0.37
N SER A 31 14.97 13.04 0.86
CA SER A 31 14.56 13.05 2.24
C SER A 31 13.57 11.90 2.30
N THR A 32 14.03 10.74 2.74
CA THR A 32 13.17 9.70 3.28
C THR A 32 12.39 10.37 4.39
N ILE A 33 11.20 10.88 4.05
CA ILE A 33 10.22 11.24 5.05
C ILE A 33 9.89 9.89 5.70
N GLN A 34 10.57 9.59 6.80
CA GLN A 34 10.22 8.44 7.62
C GLN A 34 8.95 8.86 8.37
N TYR A 35 7.81 8.74 7.70
CA TYR A 35 6.53 9.02 8.33
C TYR A 35 6.30 7.96 9.42
N HIS A 36 6.08 8.46 10.63
CA HIS A 36 5.92 7.66 11.83
C HIS A 36 4.45 7.28 11.97
N ILE A 37 4.15 6.00 11.80
CA ILE A 37 2.78 5.50 11.74
C ILE A 37 2.32 4.84 13.05
N ASP A 38 3.21 4.67 14.02
CA ASP A 38 2.86 3.99 15.25
C ASP A 38 1.78 4.74 16.02
N GLY A 39 0.89 3.97 16.63
CA GLY A 39 -0.26 4.44 17.36
C GLY A 39 -1.50 3.61 17.09
N ARG A 40 -2.61 4.05 17.69
CA ARG A 40 -3.94 3.47 17.54
C ARG A 40 -4.76 4.31 16.56
N TRP A 41 -5.38 3.64 15.60
CA TRP A 41 -6.07 4.25 14.47
C TRP A 41 -7.49 3.69 14.37
N MET A 42 -8.47 4.58 14.25
CA MET A 42 -9.89 4.23 14.17
C MET A 42 -10.63 5.21 13.27
N VAL A 43 -11.77 4.80 12.70
CA VAL A 43 -12.68 5.73 12.02
C VAL A 43 -13.31 6.68 13.04
N ASN A 44 -13.80 6.13 14.16
CA ASN A 44 -14.31 6.87 15.30
C ASN A 44 -13.58 6.48 16.60
N CYS A 45 -12.77 7.39 17.15
CA CYS A 45 -12.00 7.12 18.37
C CYS A 45 -12.84 7.03 19.66
N GLU A 46 -14.07 7.53 19.67
CA GLU A 46 -14.93 7.53 20.86
C GLU A 46 -15.72 6.24 21.00
N ASN A 47 -16.36 5.81 19.91
CA ASN A 47 -17.33 4.70 19.92
C ASN A 47 -17.12 3.68 18.78
N GLY A 48 -16.03 3.78 18.02
CA GLY A 48 -15.71 2.82 16.96
C GLY A 48 -15.39 1.44 17.53
N VAL A 49 -15.69 0.42 16.75
CA VAL A 49 -15.50 -1.00 17.10
C VAL A 49 -14.32 -1.62 16.34
N GLY A 50 -14.00 -1.10 15.16
CA GLY A 50 -12.78 -1.40 14.44
C GLY A 50 -11.61 -0.59 15.01
N SER A 51 -10.44 -1.21 15.10
CA SER A 51 -9.20 -0.47 15.40
C SER A 51 -7.99 -1.15 14.80
N LEU A 52 -7.04 -0.34 14.37
CA LEU A 52 -5.72 -0.73 13.88
C LEU A 52 -4.68 -0.13 14.82
N THR A 53 -3.91 -0.98 15.48
CA THR A 53 -2.78 -0.56 16.32
C THR A 53 -1.50 -0.92 15.58
N ILE A 54 -0.57 0.02 15.45
CA ILE A 54 0.72 -0.21 14.77
C ILE A 54 1.85 0.13 15.74
N GLU A 55 2.83 -0.78 15.84
CA GLU A 55 4.03 -0.66 16.66
C GLU A 55 5.25 -1.10 15.83
N GLY A 56 6.01 -0.14 15.32
CA GLY A 56 7.10 -0.39 14.38
C GLY A 56 6.63 -1.07 13.09
N LYS A 57 6.97 -2.35 12.94
CA LYS A 57 6.59 -3.17 11.77
C LYS A 57 5.39 -4.09 12.04
N ASP A 58 5.02 -4.26 13.29
CA ASP A 58 3.89 -5.09 13.69
C ASP A 58 2.62 -4.24 13.73
N ALA A 59 1.50 -4.87 13.43
CA ALA A 59 0.19 -4.24 13.53
C ALA A 59 -0.87 -5.24 13.97
N SER A 60 -1.77 -4.81 14.84
CA SER A 60 -2.93 -5.60 15.27
C SER A 60 -4.21 -4.94 14.79
N LEU A 61 -5.10 -5.72 14.20
CA LEU A 61 -6.36 -5.26 13.63
C LEU A 61 -7.54 -5.99 14.27
N ILE A 62 -8.49 -5.21 14.79
CA ILE A 62 -9.84 -5.70 15.08
C ILE A 62 -10.57 -5.76 13.74
N LEU A 63 -10.47 -6.89 13.05
CA LEU A 63 -11.02 -7.07 11.71
C LEU A 63 -12.55 -7.17 11.77
N LEU A 64 -13.07 -7.98 12.70
CA LEU A 64 -14.47 -7.99 13.07
C LEU A 64 -14.59 -8.01 14.59
N TYR A 65 -15.22 -6.98 15.15
CA TYR A 65 -15.44 -6.85 16.58
C TYR A 65 -16.05 -8.12 17.19
N ASN A 66 -15.44 -8.62 18.27
CA ASN A 66 -15.80 -9.87 18.97
C ASN A 66 -15.76 -11.17 18.13
N GLN A 67 -15.25 -11.13 16.90
CA GLN A 67 -15.27 -12.28 15.99
C GLN A 67 -13.91 -12.63 15.42
N VAL A 68 -13.12 -11.63 15.00
CA VAL A 68 -11.84 -11.83 14.33
C VAL A 68 -10.87 -10.70 14.70
N TYR A 69 -9.81 -11.07 15.40
CA TYR A 69 -8.65 -10.23 15.67
C TYR A 69 -7.47 -10.83 14.90
N ILE A 70 -6.67 -10.00 14.23
CA ILE A 70 -5.50 -10.49 13.48
C ILE A 70 -4.26 -9.67 13.79
N ASP A 71 -3.13 -10.35 13.79
CA ASP A 71 -1.83 -9.72 13.77
C ASP A 71 -1.25 -9.73 12.35
N MET A 72 -0.63 -8.62 12.01
CA MET A 72 -0.08 -8.33 10.70
C MET A 72 1.36 -7.86 10.86
N ILE A 73 2.13 -8.05 9.80
CA ILE A 73 3.50 -7.56 9.73
C ILE A 73 3.69 -6.78 8.42
N GLU A 74 4.43 -5.68 8.51
CA GLU A 74 4.84 -4.86 7.39
C GLU A 74 5.50 -5.73 6.32
N LEU A 75 4.94 -5.70 5.11
CA LEU A 75 5.47 -6.39 3.95
C LEU A 75 6.37 -5.46 3.14
N LYS A 76 5.89 -4.25 2.85
CA LYS A 76 6.60 -3.30 1.99
C LYS A 76 6.16 -1.86 2.22
N ARG A 77 7.10 -0.91 2.13
CA ARG A 77 6.84 0.53 2.05
C ARG A 77 6.95 1.05 0.62
N PHE A 78 6.12 2.04 0.31
CA PHE A 78 6.01 2.69 -0.99
C PHE A 78 6.24 4.19 -0.80
N ASP A 79 7.52 4.59 -0.76
CA ASP A 79 7.94 5.95 -0.41
C ASP A 79 7.36 7.03 -1.34
N PHE A 80 7.09 6.71 -2.60
CA PHE A 80 6.54 7.66 -3.58
C PHE A 80 5.10 8.10 -3.26
N GLU A 81 4.38 7.33 -2.43
CA GLU A 81 3.01 7.63 -2.05
C GLU A 81 2.74 7.51 -0.54
N ASN A 82 3.80 7.44 0.26
CA ASN A 82 3.75 7.30 1.72
C ASN A 82 2.81 6.17 2.18
N GLY A 83 2.92 5.02 1.53
CA GLY A 83 2.06 3.88 1.83
C GLY A 83 2.79 2.63 2.31
N ILE A 84 2.08 1.79 3.05
CA ILE A 84 2.61 0.58 3.66
C ILE A 84 1.64 -0.57 3.41
N SER A 85 2.14 -1.68 2.88
CA SER A 85 1.37 -2.92 2.77
C SER A 85 1.70 -3.86 3.92
N TYR A 86 0.68 -4.61 4.34
CA TYR A 86 0.76 -5.58 5.42
C TYR A 86 0.29 -6.95 4.93
N LYS A 87 0.92 -7.99 5.47
CA LYS A 87 0.48 -9.38 5.32
C LYS A 87 0.04 -9.95 6.67
N LEU A 88 -0.70 -11.06 6.64
CA LEU A 88 -1.05 -11.81 7.85
C LEU A 88 0.24 -12.35 8.49
N LYS A 89 0.46 -12.07 9.78
CA LYS A 89 1.67 -12.47 10.50
C LYS A 89 1.63 -13.96 10.83
N GLU A 90 0.56 -14.38 11.47
CA GLU A 90 0.35 -15.73 11.95
C GLU A 90 -1.13 -16.09 12.03
N ILE A 91 -1.43 -17.33 12.38
CA ILE A 91 -2.80 -17.75 12.63
C ILE A 91 -3.23 -17.12 13.96
N PRO A 92 -4.30 -16.32 14.01
CA PRO A 92 -4.70 -15.69 15.27
C PRO A 92 -4.99 -16.72 16.38
N GLU A 93 -4.70 -16.37 17.62
CA GLU A 93 -4.97 -17.25 18.76
C GLU A 93 -6.42 -17.10 19.25
N ASP A 94 -6.92 -15.87 19.29
CA ASP A 94 -8.28 -15.55 19.72
C ASP A 94 -9.20 -15.33 18.51
N MET A 95 -10.22 -16.19 18.42
CA MET A 95 -11.17 -16.21 17.32
C MET A 95 -12.57 -16.54 17.83
N GLY A 96 -13.51 -15.66 17.51
CA GLY A 96 -14.93 -15.96 17.62
C GLY A 96 -15.35 -17.03 16.62
N ASN A 97 -16.65 -17.30 16.57
CA ASN A 97 -17.20 -18.38 15.76
C ASN A 97 -16.86 -18.24 14.28
N ILE A 98 -16.91 -17.01 13.75
CA ILE A 98 -16.54 -16.73 12.36
C ILE A 98 -15.06 -17.06 12.13
N GLY A 99 -14.17 -16.57 13.00
CA GLY A 99 -12.73 -16.79 12.87
C GLY A 99 -12.37 -18.28 12.87
N ARG A 100 -12.96 -19.09 13.74
CA ARG A 100 -12.67 -20.54 13.81
C ARG A 100 -12.98 -21.33 12.53
N ASN A 101 -13.90 -20.82 11.70
CA ASN A 101 -14.30 -21.47 10.44
C ASN A 101 -13.47 -21.03 9.23
N LEU A 102 -12.54 -20.09 9.40
CA LEU A 102 -11.69 -19.60 8.32
C LEU A 102 -10.50 -20.54 8.05
N LYS A 103 -10.04 -20.55 6.80
CA LYS A 103 -8.98 -21.44 6.31
C LYS A 103 -7.58 -20.84 6.55
N TRP A 104 -7.25 -20.51 7.80
CA TRP A 104 -6.05 -19.75 8.15
C TRP A 104 -4.75 -20.27 7.55
N LYS A 105 -4.55 -21.59 7.54
CA LYS A 105 -3.37 -22.23 6.94
C LYS A 105 -3.19 -21.88 5.45
N GLU A 106 -4.27 -21.57 4.74
CA GLU A 106 -4.26 -21.14 3.35
C GLU A 106 -4.02 -19.64 3.18
N TYR A 107 -4.29 -18.86 4.23
CA TYR A 107 -4.16 -17.40 4.25
C TYR A 107 -2.76 -16.92 4.67
N ILE A 108 -1.99 -17.76 5.35
CA ILE A 108 -0.58 -17.49 5.66
C ILE A 108 0.28 -17.63 4.40
N ASN A 109 0.69 -16.49 3.86
CA ASN A 109 1.56 -16.33 2.70
C ASN A 109 2.06 -14.87 2.59
N ASP A 110 2.85 -14.55 1.55
CA ASP A 110 3.46 -13.22 1.35
C ASP A 110 2.61 -12.25 0.52
N GLU A 111 1.31 -12.49 0.39
CA GLU A 111 0.40 -11.57 -0.30
C GLU A 111 -0.12 -10.49 0.65
N PRO A 112 -0.24 -9.23 0.18
CA PRO A 112 -0.78 -8.15 0.99
C PRO A 112 -2.26 -8.36 1.26
N ILE A 113 -2.68 -8.18 2.51
CA ILE A 113 -4.08 -8.23 2.95
C ILE A 113 -4.65 -6.86 3.28
N ALA A 114 -3.78 -5.91 3.61
CA ALA A 114 -4.15 -4.53 3.91
C ALA A 114 -3.11 -3.55 3.35
N TYR A 115 -3.56 -2.33 3.11
CA TYR A 115 -2.72 -1.21 2.71
C TYR A 115 -3.15 0.05 3.47
N ILE A 116 -2.18 0.85 3.88
CA ILE A 116 -2.42 2.16 4.47
C ILE A 116 -1.64 3.21 3.73
N LYS A 117 -2.27 4.36 3.49
CA LYS A 117 -1.70 5.47 2.74
C LYS A 117 -1.87 6.76 3.52
N MET A 118 -0.77 7.44 3.79
CA MET A 118 -0.77 8.70 4.52
C MET A 118 -1.51 9.79 3.75
N ILE A 119 -2.42 10.47 4.43
CA ILE A 119 -3.01 11.73 3.94
C ILE A 119 -2.27 12.88 4.61
N ASP A 120 -2.16 12.84 5.94
CA ASP A 120 -1.38 13.76 6.77
C ASP A 120 -0.83 13.05 8.03
N ASP A 121 -0.30 13.80 9.00
CA ASP A 121 0.33 13.26 10.22
C ASP A 121 -0.66 12.54 11.16
N LYS A 122 -1.97 12.70 10.96
CA LYS A 122 -3.03 12.20 11.85
C LYS A 122 -4.12 11.45 11.11
N THR A 123 -4.06 11.33 9.79
CA THR A 123 -5.07 10.68 8.98
C THR A 123 -4.47 9.81 7.88
N TYR A 124 -5.08 8.63 7.69
CA TYR A 124 -4.64 7.64 6.71
C TYR A 124 -5.86 7.06 5.99
N HIS A 125 -5.72 6.81 4.70
CA HIS A 125 -6.61 5.86 4.04
C HIS A 125 -6.23 4.45 4.47
N PHE A 126 -7.25 3.64 4.76
CA PHE A 126 -7.10 2.22 5.02
C PHE A 126 -7.83 1.41 3.94
N TYR A 127 -7.14 0.45 3.37
CA TYR A 127 -7.68 -0.46 2.38
C TYR A 127 -7.57 -1.89 2.89
N TRP A 128 -8.71 -2.51 3.11
CA TRP A 128 -8.79 -3.94 3.38
C TRP A 128 -9.01 -4.70 2.07
N TYR A 129 -8.13 -5.63 1.75
CA TYR A 129 -8.24 -6.43 0.54
C TYR A 129 -8.94 -7.77 0.77
N GLY A 130 -9.01 -8.23 2.01
CA GLY A 130 -9.37 -9.61 2.34
C GLY A 130 -8.17 -10.56 2.27
N PHE A 131 -8.32 -11.72 2.89
CA PHE A 131 -7.30 -12.75 2.93
C PHE A 131 -7.07 -13.34 1.55
N TYR A 132 -5.81 -13.40 1.12
CA TYR A 132 -5.46 -14.14 -0.09
C TYR A 132 -5.33 -15.63 0.22
N ASN A 133 -6.17 -16.45 -0.41
CA ASN A 133 -6.14 -17.89 -0.26
C ASN A 133 -5.17 -18.50 -1.28
N LYS A 134 -4.04 -19.03 -0.81
CA LYS A 134 -3.00 -19.59 -1.70
C LYS A 134 -3.44 -20.83 -2.48
N LYS A 135 -4.48 -21.53 -2.03
CA LYS A 135 -5.05 -22.72 -2.69
C LYS A 135 -6.04 -22.34 -3.78
N THR A 136 -6.96 -21.41 -3.50
CA THR A 136 -7.98 -20.98 -4.47
C THR A 136 -7.52 -19.85 -5.38
N LYS A 137 -6.41 -19.18 -5.03
CA LYS A 137 -5.85 -18.01 -5.72
C LYS A 137 -6.80 -16.80 -5.74
N LYS A 138 -7.67 -16.69 -4.74
CA LYS A 138 -8.69 -15.65 -4.62
C LYS A 138 -8.59 -14.91 -3.30
N ARG A 139 -9.09 -13.67 -3.28
CA ARG A 139 -9.32 -12.91 -2.04
C ARG A 139 -10.65 -13.30 -1.44
N GLU A 140 -10.62 -13.75 -0.19
CA GLU A 140 -11.74 -14.24 0.60
C GLU A 140 -11.89 -13.34 1.84
N PHE A 141 -13.09 -13.27 2.41
CA PHE A 141 -13.38 -12.49 3.63
C PHE A 141 -13.03 -11.00 3.51
N LYS A 142 -13.86 -10.26 2.77
CA LYS A 142 -13.64 -8.85 2.46
C LYS A 142 -14.35 -7.90 3.43
N GLU A 143 -15.10 -8.47 4.36
CA GLU A 143 -15.81 -7.74 5.40
C GLU A 143 -14.81 -7.25 6.46
N ASN A 144 -14.99 -6.01 6.92
CA ASN A 144 -14.26 -5.49 8.06
C ASN A 144 -15.14 -4.55 8.91
N SER A 145 -14.74 -4.32 10.16
CA SER A 145 -15.50 -3.50 11.11
C SER A 145 -15.53 -2.01 10.73
N PHE A 146 -14.54 -1.49 10.01
CA PHE A 146 -14.56 -0.09 9.58
C PHE A 146 -15.63 0.18 8.52
N ASP A 147 -15.90 -0.79 7.64
CA ASP A 147 -16.97 -0.66 6.64
C ASP A 147 -18.35 -0.45 7.31
N GLN A 148 -18.54 -0.97 8.53
CA GLN A 148 -19.79 -0.80 9.30
C GLN A 148 -19.90 0.60 9.94
N GLU A 149 -18.77 1.29 10.10
CA GLU A 149 -18.68 2.63 10.67
C GLU A 149 -18.73 3.73 9.59
N THR A 150 -18.57 3.35 8.33
CA THR A 150 -18.58 4.25 7.17
C THR A 150 -19.78 3.96 6.28
N ASN A 151 -20.40 4.98 5.70
CA ASN A 151 -21.55 4.80 4.79
C ASN A 151 -21.13 4.33 3.38
N ASN A 152 -20.28 3.30 3.28
CA ASN A 152 -19.63 2.83 2.04
C ASN A 152 -18.73 3.88 1.34
N GLU A 153 -18.19 4.82 2.11
CA GLU A 153 -17.16 5.74 1.67
C GLU A 153 -15.77 5.14 1.91
N GLU A 154 -14.71 5.78 1.40
CA GLU A 154 -13.35 5.38 1.71
C GLU A 154 -13.10 5.37 3.22
N VAL A 155 -12.48 4.31 3.73
CA VAL A 155 -12.14 4.20 5.16
C VAL A 155 -10.97 5.13 5.46
N ILE A 156 -11.27 6.21 6.18
CA ILE A 156 -10.26 7.16 6.69
C ILE A 156 -10.08 6.91 8.19
N LEU A 157 -8.89 6.46 8.56
CA LEU A 157 -8.51 6.28 9.96
C LEU A 157 -7.89 7.56 10.52
N LYS A 158 -8.23 7.87 11.77
CA LYS A 158 -7.69 8.97 12.54
C LYS A 158 -6.86 8.44 13.69
N LYS A 159 -5.78 9.15 14.03
CA LYS A 159 -4.98 8.81 15.21
C LYS A 159 -5.79 9.08 16.48
N CYS A 160 -5.96 8.05 17.30
CA CYS A 160 -6.59 8.17 18.60
C CYS A 160 -5.55 8.54 19.66
N LYS A 161 -6.00 9.29 20.68
CA LYS A 161 -5.16 9.74 21.80
C LYS A 161 -4.89 8.61 22.78
#